data_AF-A0A2M9MDP9-F1
#
_entry.id   AF-A0A2M9MDP9-F1
#
_cell.length_a   1.000
_cell.length_b   1.000
_cell.length_c   1.000
_cell.angle_alpha   90.00
_cell.angle_beta   90.00
_cell.angle_gamma   90.00
#
_symmetry.space_group_name_H-M   'P 1'
#
loop_
_entity.id
_entity.type
_entity.pdbx_description
1 polymer ?
#
loop_
_entity_poly.entity_id
_entity_poly.type
_entity_poly.pdbx_seq_one_letter_code
_entity_poly.pdbx_strand_id
1 'polypeptide(L)'
;MRDVAGDLFGSGAQTLADGTRIAVHQGPGEKGGDGVVMWTVDTMRTDGRRVVVSAFNAETQQSAATRTAPALTVEQMRKIALDPKWWPGS
;
A
#
# COMPACT_ATOMS: atom_id res chain seq x y z
N MET A 1 -13.27 -9.29 4.41
CA MET A 1 -12.61 -8.14 3.78
C MET A 1 -13.49 -7.40 2.78
N ARG A 2 -14.33 -8.06 1.96
CA ARG A 2 -15.20 -7.32 1.01
C ARG A 2 -16.23 -6.41 1.70
N ASP A 3 -16.68 -6.81 2.88
CA ASP A 3 -17.60 -6.11 3.77
C ASP A 3 -17.12 -4.71 4.19
N VAL A 4 -15.80 -4.50 4.29
CA VAL A 4 -15.18 -3.21 4.64
C VAL A 4 -14.57 -2.49 3.44
N ALA A 5 -14.84 -2.95 2.22
CA ALA A 5 -14.21 -2.39 1.02
C ALA A 5 -14.60 -0.92 0.76
N GLY A 6 -15.75 -0.46 1.28
CA GLY A 6 -16.15 0.95 1.21
C GLY A 6 -15.29 1.86 2.09
N ASP A 7 -14.93 1.38 3.28
CA ASP A 7 -14.10 2.14 4.23
C ASP A 7 -12.64 2.21 3.76
N LEU A 8 -12.16 1.13 3.14
CA LEU A 8 -10.76 1.01 2.67
C LEU A 8 -10.53 1.69 1.32
N PHE A 9 -11.52 1.70 0.42
CA PHE A 9 -11.39 2.18 -0.96
C PHE A 9 -12.45 3.25 -1.25
N GLY A 10 -12.17 4.47 -0.76
CA GLY A 10 -13.00 5.65 -1.01
C GLY A 10 -12.93 6.15 -2.46
N SER A 11 -13.45 7.36 -2.70
CA SER A 11 -13.60 7.95 -4.04
C SER A 11 -12.28 8.15 -4.83
N GLY A 12 -11.14 8.20 -4.14
CA GLY A 12 -9.81 8.29 -4.77
C GLY A 12 -9.23 6.94 -5.21
N ALA A 13 -9.89 5.82 -4.91
CA ALA A 13 -9.41 4.49 -5.27
C ALA A 13 -9.67 4.19 -6.75
N GLN A 14 -8.69 3.54 -7.39
CA GLN A 14 -8.82 3.05 -8.76
C GLN A 14 -9.40 1.63 -8.76
N THR A 15 -10.30 1.35 -9.70
CA THR A 15 -10.71 -0.04 -10.01
C THR A 15 -10.10 -0.45 -11.35
N LEU A 16 -9.41 -1.60 -11.38
CA LEU A 16 -8.85 -2.17 -12.60
C LEU A 16 -9.90 -2.90 -13.43
N ALA A 17 -9.57 -3.21 -14.68
CA ALA A 17 -10.43 -3.97 -15.58
C ALA A 17 -10.82 -5.36 -15.04
N ASP A 18 -9.96 -5.98 -14.21
CA ASP A 18 -10.23 -7.26 -13.54
C ASP A 18 -11.07 -7.11 -12.25
N GLY A 19 -11.54 -5.90 -11.94
CA GLY A 19 -12.31 -5.57 -10.74
C GLY A 19 -11.47 -5.36 -9.48
N THR A 20 -10.15 -5.44 -9.56
CA THR A 20 -9.25 -5.17 -8.43
C THR A 20 -9.32 -3.70 -8.05
N ARG A 21 -9.59 -3.41 -6.77
CA ARG A 21 -9.52 -2.07 -6.22
C ARG A 21 -8.11 -1.77 -5.75
N ILE A 22 -7.66 -0.53 -5.94
CA ILE A 22 -6.35 -0.04 -5.54
C ILE A 22 -6.52 1.32 -4.87
N ALA A 23 -5.98 1.47 -3.67
CA ALA A 23 -5.84 2.76 -3.00
C ALA A 23 -4.36 3.06 -2.77
N VAL A 24 -3.98 4.33 -2.93
CA VAL A 24 -2.63 4.82 -2.66
C VAL A 24 -2.72 5.91 -1.61
N HIS A 25 -1.91 5.77 -0.56
CA HIS A 25 -1.81 6.75 0.51
C HIS A 25 -0.36 7.16 0.68
N GLN A 26 -0.10 8.46 0.77
CA GLN A 26 1.22 9.02 1.09
C GLN A 26 1.03 10.05 2.19
N GLY A 27 1.73 9.89 3.32
CA GLY A 27 1.58 10.81 4.44
C GLY A 27 2.62 10.60 5.54
N PRO A 28 2.46 11.31 6.66
CA PRO A 28 3.33 11.15 7.83
C PRO A 28 3.33 9.71 8.36
N GLY A 29 4.47 9.27 8.90
CA GLY A 29 4.56 8.01 9.62
C GLY A 29 3.81 8.06 10.95
N GLU A 30 3.17 6.95 11.33
CA GLU A 30 2.28 6.91 12.49
C GLU A 30 2.98 6.62 13.83
N LYS A 31 4.26 6.20 13.80
CA LYS A 31 4.97 5.65 14.97
C LYS A 31 5.97 6.60 15.61
N GLY A 32 5.88 7.89 15.31
CA GLY A 32 6.59 8.96 16.03
C GLY A 32 8.08 9.12 15.70
N GLY A 33 8.59 8.44 14.67
CA GLY A 33 9.93 8.71 14.14
C GLY A 33 10.00 10.10 13.50
N ASP A 34 11.02 10.87 13.84
CA ASP A 34 11.15 12.25 13.33
C ASP A 34 11.35 12.26 11.80
N GLY A 35 10.59 13.13 11.12
CA GLY A 35 10.56 13.25 9.66
C GLY A 35 10.12 12.00 8.89
N VAL A 36 9.57 10.97 9.56
CA VAL A 36 9.18 9.74 8.89
C VAL A 36 7.93 9.97 8.04
N VAL A 37 7.96 9.46 6.81
CA VAL A 37 6.79 9.31 5.95
C VAL A 37 6.51 7.83 5.71
N MET A 38 5.24 7.52 5.48
CA MET A 38 4.76 6.20 5.09
C MET A 38 3.97 6.33 3.79
N TRP A 39 4.36 5.54 2.81
CA TRP A 39 3.57 5.34 1.60
C TRP A 39 2.94 3.95 1.67
N THR A 40 1.71 3.83 1.17
CA THR A 40 0.96 2.58 1.15
C THR A 40 0.27 2.38 -0.19
N VAL A 41 0.38 1.18 -0.74
CA VAL A 41 -0.48 0.67 -1.82
C VAL A 41 -1.30 -0.47 -1.25
N ASP A 42 -2.62 -0.31 -1.25
CA ASP A 42 -3.59 -1.30 -0.81
C ASP A 42 -4.33 -1.85 -2.03
N THR A 43 -4.39 -3.17 -2.19
CA THR A 43 -5.11 -3.82 -3.29
C THR A 43 -6.12 -4.82 -2.75
N MET A 44 -7.30 -4.89 -3.36
CA MET A 44 -8.31 -5.89 -3.05
C MET A 44 -8.89 -6.50 -4.33
N ARG A 45 -8.76 -7.81 -4.49
CA ARG A 45 -9.39 -8.58 -5.58
C ARG A 45 -10.90 -8.72 -5.35
N THR A 46 -11.64 -9.04 -6.40
CA THR A 46 -13.10 -9.24 -6.34
C THR A 46 -13.52 -10.35 -5.38
N ASP A 47 -12.63 -11.32 -5.15
CA ASP A 47 -12.85 -12.38 -4.19
C ASP A 47 -12.52 -12.01 -2.73
N GLY A 48 -12.03 -10.79 -2.49
CA GLY A 48 -11.72 -10.26 -1.16
C GLY A 48 -10.29 -10.51 -0.69
N ARG A 49 -9.45 -11.20 -1.48
CA ARG A 49 -8.00 -11.26 -1.20
C ARG A 49 -7.41 -9.85 -1.25
N ARG A 50 -6.64 -9.50 -0.23
CA ARG A 50 -6.06 -8.17 -0.05
C ARG A 50 -4.55 -8.25 0.14
N VAL A 51 -3.80 -7.38 -0.53
CA VAL A 51 -2.37 -7.20 -0.33
C VAL A 51 -2.10 -5.73 -0.04
N VAL A 52 -1.44 -5.45 1.08
CA VAL A 52 -1.05 -4.09 1.48
C VAL A 52 0.47 -4.03 1.52
N VAL A 53 1.04 -3.10 0.76
CA VAL A 53 2.48 -2.84 0.75
C VAL A 53 2.71 -1.44 1.28
N SER A 54 3.55 -1.32 2.30
CA SER A 54 3.94 -0.04 2.86
C SER A 54 5.46 0.12 2.87
N ALA A 55 5.91 1.34 2.65
CA ALA A 55 7.33 1.69 2.64
C ALA A 55 7.56 2.98 3.43
N PHE A 56 8.70 3.02 4.13
CA PHE A 56 9.13 4.15 4.95
C PHE A 56 10.44 4.73 4.41
N ASN A 57 10.69 6.01 4.69
CA ASN A 57 11.96 6.69 4.41
C ASN A 57 13.02 6.52 5.52
N ALA A 58 12.77 5.62 6.48
CA ALA A 58 13.65 5.31 7.61
C ALA A 58 14.06 3.83 7.60
N GLU A 59 14.95 3.44 8.52
CA GLU A 59 15.32 2.03 8.74
C GLU A 59 14.18 1.24 9.39
N THR A 60 13.55 1.85 10.40
CA THR A 60 12.37 1.33 11.09
C THR A 60 11.29 2.41 11.14
N GLN A 61 10.07 2.04 11.54
CA GLN A 61 8.94 2.97 11.62
C GLN A 61 9.11 3.99 12.77
N GLN A 62 10.00 3.69 13.73
CA GLN A 62 10.22 4.42 14.97
C GLN A 62 11.53 5.24 14.95
N SER A 63 12.50 4.86 14.12
CA SER A 63 13.74 5.61 13.94
C SER A 63 13.53 6.86 13.10
N ALA A 64 14.34 7.89 13.32
CA ALA A 64 14.34 9.09 12.49
C ALA A 64 14.56 8.75 10.99
N ALA A 65 13.98 9.57 10.12
CA ALA A 65 14.17 9.46 8.69
C ALA A 65 15.64 9.63 8.29
N THR A 66 16.12 8.73 7.43
CA THR A 66 17.47 8.78 6.86
C THR A 66 17.46 9.06 5.35
N ARG A 67 16.27 9.08 4.75
CA ARG A 67 16.04 9.34 3.33
C ARG A 67 14.96 10.40 3.15
N THR A 68 14.98 11.08 2.03
CA THR A 68 13.96 12.07 1.66
C THR A 68 12.63 11.43 1.28
N ALA A 69 12.65 10.18 0.81
CA ALA A 69 11.49 9.39 0.44
C ALA A 69 11.72 7.89 0.72
N PRO A 70 10.66 7.06 0.75
CA PRO A 70 10.80 5.62 0.83
C PRO A 70 11.65 5.05 -0.30
N ALA A 71 12.33 3.93 -0.02
CA ALA A 71 13.23 3.29 -0.97
C ALA A 71 12.51 2.74 -2.22
N LEU A 72 11.21 2.45 -2.11
CA LEU A 72 10.37 1.99 -3.20
C LEU A 72 9.48 3.14 -3.69
N THR A 73 9.37 3.27 -5.02
CA THR A 73 8.36 4.15 -5.63
C THR A 73 6.96 3.54 -5.49
N VAL A 74 5.91 4.36 -5.58
CA VAL A 74 4.52 3.87 -5.60
C VAL A 74 4.30 2.87 -6.74
N GLU A 75 4.93 3.08 -7.90
CA GLU A 75 4.82 2.15 -9.04
C GLU A 75 5.43 0.78 -8.72
N GLN A 76 6.62 0.75 -8.09
CA GLN A 76 7.25 -0.50 -7.66
C GLN A 76 6.41 -1.20 -6.59
N MET A 77 5.89 -0.45 -5.61
CA MET A 77 5.00 -0.99 -4.59
C MET A 77 3.72 -1.58 -5.21
N ARG A 78 3.14 -0.90 -6.20
CA ARG A 78 1.99 -1.39 -6.96
C ARG A 78 2.30 -2.67 -7.73
N LYS A 79 3.48 -2.77 -8.34
CA LYS A 79 3.93 -4.00 -9.00
C LYS A 79 4.00 -5.16 -8.00
N ILE A 80 4.56 -4.93 -6.81
CA ILE A 80 4.62 -5.93 -5.73
C ILE A 80 3.21 -6.30 -5.27
N ALA A 81 2.34 -5.33 -5.02
CA ALA A 81 0.99 -5.55 -4.48
C ALA A 81 0.06 -6.26 -5.47
N LEU A 82 0.36 -6.20 -6.77
CA LEU A 82 -0.40 -6.87 -7.84
C LEU A 82 0.24 -8.17 -8.33
N ASP A 83 1.43 -8.52 -7.85
CA ASP A 83 2.18 -9.67 -8.37
C ASP A 83 1.39 -10.99 -8.11
N PRO A 84 1.16 -11.82 -9.15
CA PRO A 84 0.42 -13.08 -8.99
C PRO A 84 1.13 -14.07 -8.06
N LYS A 85 2.42 -13.89 -7.75
CA LYS A 85 3.17 -14.74 -6.82
C LYS A 85 2.63 -14.76 -5.39
N TRP A 86 1.80 -13.79 -5.01
CA TRP A 86 1.07 -13.88 -3.74
C TRP A 86 0.14 -15.09 -3.69
N TRP A 87 -0.40 -15.51 -4.84
CA TRP A 87 -1.42 -16.55 -4.94
C TRP A 87 -1.10 -17.57 -6.05
N PRO A 88 -0.02 -18.35 -5.90
CA PRO A 88 0.35 -19.35 -6.89
C PRO A 88 -0.77 -20.39 -7.04
N GLY A 89 -1.17 -20.68 -8.29
CA GLY A 89 -2.20 -21.69 -8.60
C GLY A 89 -3.64 -21.21 -8.47
N SER A 90 -3.88 -19.89 -8.38
CA SER A 90 -5.22 -19.28 -8.54
C SER A 90 -5.64 -19.14 -9.99
#